data_AF-A0A5N6GT52-F1
#
_entry.id   AF-A0A5N6GT52-F1
#
_cell.length_a   1.000
_cell.length_b   1.000
_cell.length_c   1.000
_cell.angle_alpha   90.00
_cell.angle_beta   90.00
_cell.angle_gamma   90.00
#
_symmetry.space_group_name_H-M   'P 1'
#
loop_
_entity.id
_entity.type
_entity.pdbx_description
1 polymer ?
#
loop_
_entity_poly.entity_id
_entity_poly.type
_entity_poly.pdbx_seq_one_letter_code
_entity_poly.pdbx_strand_id
1 'polypeptide(L)'
;MTEKAESEPKPPRIVSAKNIRRNAMRKAQRAGDVFQSEKAKLQQRAVRARHRLKKVEAAGDAQRIEEAELALKIARMERWEFAVEHSNSVKIVPSKEDRRMVNEHRAK
;
A
#
# COMPACT_ATOMS: atom_id res chain seq x y z
N MET A 1 -32.46 -4.00 -36.20
CA MET A 1 -31.79 -2.85 -35.57
C MET A 1 -32.01 -2.98 -34.08
N THR A 2 -30.95 -3.08 -33.27
CA THR A 2 -31.07 -3.24 -31.81
C THR A 2 -31.14 -1.86 -31.16
N GLU A 3 -32.31 -1.50 -30.66
CA GLU A 3 -32.50 -0.31 -29.82
C GLU A 3 -31.60 -0.43 -28.59
N LYS A 4 -30.61 0.45 -28.47
CA LYS A 4 -29.88 0.62 -27.23
C LYS A 4 -30.80 1.35 -26.26
N ALA A 5 -31.24 0.67 -25.21
CA ALA A 5 -31.94 1.30 -24.11
C ALA A 5 -31.08 2.49 -23.60
N GLU A 6 -31.59 3.71 -23.76
CA GLU A 6 -31.00 4.91 -23.17
C GLU A 6 -31.12 4.78 -21.65
N SER A 7 -30.08 4.28 -21.00
CA SER A 7 -30.04 4.24 -19.54
C SER A 7 -29.97 5.67 -19.01
N GLU A 8 -30.88 6.04 -18.11
CA GLU A 8 -30.85 7.34 -17.44
C GLU A 8 -29.45 7.65 -16.87
N PRO A 9 -28.98 8.91 -17.00
CA PRO A 9 -27.68 9.28 -16.48
C PRO A 9 -27.65 9.05 -14.96
N LYS A 10 -26.66 8.27 -14.50
CA LYS A 10 -26.46 8.03 -13.06
C LYS A 10 -26.40 9.37 -12.33
N PRO A 11 -27.16 9.56 -11.23
CA PRO A 11 -27.16 10.81 -10.50
C PRO A 11 -25.74 11.14 -10.01
N PRO A 12 -25.37 12.43 -9.99
CA PRO A 12 -24.05 12.85 -9.53
C PRO A 12 -23.84 12.40 -8.09
N ARG A 13 -22.65 11.85 -7.81
CA ARG A 13 -22.30 11.39 -6.47
C ARG A 13 -22.21 12.59 -5.52
N ILE A 14 -23.21 12.78 -4.67
CA ILE A 14 -23.23 13.85 -3.66
C ILE A 14 -22.26 13.50 -2.53
N VAL A 15 -21.21 14.31 -2.37
CA VAL A 15 -20.25 14.19 -1.28
C VAL A 15 -20.60 15.22 -0.21
N SER A 16 -20.75 14.81 1.05
CA SER A 16 -21.09 15.74 2.12
C SER A 16 -20.04 16.85 2.30
N ALA A 17 -20.48 18.05 2.67
CA ALA A 17 -19.60 19.20 2.91
C ALA A 17 -18.49 18.90 3.95
N LYS A 18 -18.77 18.02 4.93
CA LYS A 18 -17.76 17.53 5.89
C LYS A 18 -16.63 16.77 5.19
N ASN A 19 -16.95 15.91 4.23
CA ASN A 19 -15.96 15.13 3.50
C ASN A 19 -15.12 16.02 2.56
N ILE A 20 -15.73 17.02 1.93
CA ILE A 20 -15.03 18.02 1.11
C ILE A 20 -13.97 18.76 1.94
N ARG A 21 -14.37 19.33 3.08
CA ARG A 21 -13.46 20.03 4.00
C ARG A 21 -12.31 19.14 4.47
N ARG A 22 -12.61 17.90 4.87
CA ARG A 22 -11.58 16.94 5.31
C ARG A 22 -10.57 16.62 4.20
N ASN A 23 -11.04 16.43 2.96
CA ASN A 23 -10.16 16.13 1.83
C ASN A 23 -9.29 17.31 1.45
N ALA A 24 -9.82 18.54 1.50
CA ALA A 24 -9.04 19.76 1.29
C ALA A 24 -7.92 19.89 2.33
N MET A 25 -8.23 19.70 3.61
CA MET A 25 -7.23 19.73 4.70
C MET A 25 -6.14 18.67 4.50
N ARG A 26 -6.51 17.42 4.16
CA ARG A 26 -5.54 16.36 3.85
C ARG A 26 -4.68 16.69 2.64
N LYS A 27 -5.23 17.35 1.62
CA LYS A 27 -4.48 17.77 0.43
C LYS A 27 -3.43 18.81 0.81
N ALA A 28 -3.80 19.80 1.62
CA ALA A 28 -2.87 20.81 2.13
C ALA A 28 -1.75 20.18 2.99
N GLN A 29 -2.11 19.30 3.93
CA GLN A 29 -1.13 18.57 4.75
C GLN A 29 -0.12 17.77 3.91
N ARG A 30 -0.60 17.06 2.89
CA ARG A 30 0.26 16.29 1.99
C ARG A 30 1.17 17.16 1.13
N ALA A 31 0.71 18.34 0.72
CA ALA A 31 1.51 19.27 -0.06
C ALA A 31 2.70 19.83 0.74
N GLY A 32 2.56 19.94 2.07
CA GLY A 32 3.65 20.36 2.96
C GLY A 32 4.58 19.24 3.45
N ASP A 33 4.29 17.97 3.16
CA ASP A 33 5.12 16.82 3.57
C ASP A 33 6.09 16.44 2.45
N VAL A 34 7.38 16.81 2.62
CA VAL A 34 8.46 16.57 1.66
C VAL A 34 8.61 15.10 1.29
N PHE A 35 8.29 14.18 2.22
CA PHE A 35 8.43 12.74 2.04
C PHE A 35 7.14 12.07 1.57
N GLN A 36 6.07 12.82 1.29
CA GLN A 36 4.77 12.25 0.95
C GLN A 36 4.80 11.35 -0.28
N SER A 37 5.61 11.69 -1.29
CA SER A 37 5.79 10.89 -2.50
C SER A 37 6.44 9.54 -2.19
N GLU A 38 7.54 9.53 -1.44
CA GLU A 38 8.24 8.31 -1.03
C GLU A 38 7.40 7.43 -0.10
N LYS A 39 6.73 8.03 0.89
CA LYS A 39 5.75 7.34 1.74
C LYS A 39 4.68 6.65 0.91
N ALA A 40 4.16 7.32 -0.13
CA ALA A 40 3.16 6.75 -1.01
C ALA A 40 3.71 5.59 -1.87
N LYS A 41 4.94 5.71 -2.40
CA LYS A 41 5.61 4.63 -3.15
C LYS A 41 5.82 3.38 -2.29
N LEU A 42 6.38 3.53 -1.10
CA LEU A 42 6.61 2.42 -0.16
C LEU A 42 5.29 1.75 0.26
N GLN A 43 4.26 2.56 0.53
CA GLN A 43 2.92 2.04 0.82
C GLN A 43 2.35 1.24 -0.36
N GLN A 44 2.47 1.76 -1.59
CA GLN A 44 2.01 1.06 -2.79
C GLN A 44 2.76 -0.26 -3.01
N ARG A 45 4.08 -0.28 -2.78
CA ARG A 45 4.90 -1.50 -2.88
C ARG A 45 4.41 -2.58 -1.92
N ALA A 46 4.18 -2.23 -0.65
CA ALA A 46 3.67 -3.17 0.35
C ALA A 46 2.25 -3.68 0.00
N VAL A 47 1.38 -2.81 -0.52
CA VAL A 47 0.03 -3.18 -0.95
C VAL A 47 0.09 -4.16 -2.14
N ARG A 48 0.91 -3.87 -3.15
CA ARG A 48 1.10 -4.75 -4.32
C ARG A 48 1.67 -6.11 -3.91
N ALA A 49 2.67 -6.15 -3.05
CA ALA A 49 3.25 -7.38 -2.54
C ALA A 49 2.20 -8.23 -1.80
N ARG A 50 1.38 -7.62 -0.95
CA ARG A 50 0.26 -8.30 -0.27
C ARG A 50 -0.77 -8.85 -1.26
N HIS A 51 -1.13 -8.09 -2.29
CA HIS A 51 -2.05 -8.57 -3.32
C HIS A 51 -1.47 -9.73 -4.12
N ARG A 52 -0.17 -9.70 -4.41
CA ARG A 52 0.53 -10.81 -5.06
C ARG A 52 0.50 -12.06 -4.20
N LEU A 53 0.86 -11.95 -2.92
CA LEU A 53 0.80 -13.07 -1.96
C LEU A 53 -0.59 -13.71 -1.96
N LYS A 54 -1.65 -12.91 -1.78
CA LYS A 54 -3.04 -13.42 -1.80
C LYS A 54 -3.40 -14.17 -3.09
N LYS A 55 -2.92 -13.69 -4.25
CA LYS A 55 -3.17 -14.35 -5.53
C LYS A 55 -2.44 -15.69 -5.65
N VAL A 56 -1.21 -15.74 -5.14
CA VAL A 56 -0.37 -16.94 -5.21
C VAL A 56 -0.83 -17.99 -4.18
N GLU A 57 -1.22 -17.57 -2.97
CA GLU A 57 -1.87 -18.42 -1.97
C GLU A 57 -3.13 -19.09 -2.54
N ALA A 58 -3.95 -18.33 -3.28
CA ALA A 58 -5.13 -18.88 -3.94
C ALA A 58 -4.79 -19.88 -5.08
N ALA A 59 -3.59 -19.83 -5.63
CA ALA A 59 -3.12 -20.76 -6.65
C ALA A 59 -2.45 -22.01 -6.07
N GLY A 60 -2.06 -22.01 -4.79
CA GLY A 60 -1.50 -23.17 -4.08
C GLY A 60 -0.03 -23.51 -4.43
N ASP A 61 0.69 -22.61 -5.09
CA ASP A 61 2.10 -22.82 -5.48
C ASP A 61 3.05 -22.48 -4.31
N ALA A 62 3.45 -23.50 -3.55
CA ALA A 62 4.26 -23.34 -2.33
C ALA A 62 5.53 -22.51 -2.52
N GLN A 63 6.31 -22.77 -3.58
CA GLN A 63 7.55 -22.02 -3.84
C GLN A 63 7.26 -20.55 -4.09
N ARG A 64 6.24 -20.25 -4.91
CA ARG A 64 5.87 -18.86 -5.18
C ARG A 64 5.23 -18.17 -3.97
N ILE A 65 4.59 -18.91 -3.06
CA ILE A 65 4.07 -18.37 -1.80
C ILE A 65 5.25 -17.86 -0.96
N GLU A 66 6.28 -18.67 -0.76
CA GLU A 66 7.48 -18.28 0.01
C GLU A 66 8.16 -17.03 -0.56
N GLU A 67 8.34 -16.99 -1.88
CA GLU A 67 8.88 -15.80 -2.57
C GLU A 67 8.00 -14.55 -2.37
N ALA A 68 6.68 -14.71 -2.46
CA ALA A 68 5.74 -13.61 -2.29
C ALA A 68 5.66 -13.12 -0.83
N GLU A 69 5.82 -14.02 0.15
CA GLU A 69 5.93 -13.68 1.56
C GLU A 69 7.21 -12.88 1.82
N LEU A 70 8.34 -13.34 1.30
CA LEU A 70 9.61 -12.64 1.44
C LEU A 70 9.54 -11.24 0.82
N ALA A 71 8.95 -11.11 -0.37
CA ALA A 71 8.73 -9.82 -1.02
C ALA A 71 7.86 -8.88 -0.17
N LEU A 72 6.84 -9.41 0.51
CA LEU A 72 6.00 -8.63 1.43
C LEU A 72 6.77 -8.20 2.69
N LYS A 73 7.58 -9.10 3.26
CA LYS A 73 8.45 -8.82 4.42
C LYS A 73 9.45 -7.71 4.09
N ILE A 74 10.12 -7.78 2.94
CA ILE A 74 11.03 -6.75 2.43
C ILE A 74 10.32 -5.40 2.31
N ALA A 75 9.17 -5.35 1.62
CA ALA A 75 8.46 -4.08 1.40
C ALA A 75 7.95 -3.43 2.70
N ARG A 76 7.57 -4.25 3.70
CA ARG A 76 7.20 -3.75 5.04
C ARG A 76 8.40 -3.23 5.81
N MET A 77 9.54 -3.90 5.68
CA MET A 77 10.77 -3.54 6.35
C MET A 77 11.35 -2.24 5.78
N GLU A 78 11.42 -2.08 4.46
CA GLU A 78 11.80 -0.80 3.81
C GLU A 78 10.92 0.38 4.27
N ARG A 79 9.60 0.16 4.35
CA ARG A 79 8.66 1.19 4.83
C ARG A 79 8.90 1.54 6.30
N TRP A 80 9.29 0.56 7.12
CA TRP A 80 9.61 0.77 8.53
C TRP A 80 10.94 1.51 8.69
N GLU A 81 11.99 1.07 7.98
CA GLU A 81 13.31 1.71 7.96
C GLU A 81 13.18 3.18 7.56
N PHE A 82 12.47 3.46 6.46
CA PHE A 82 12.21 4.83 6.01
C PHE A 82 11.50 5.68 7.07
N ALA A 83 10.52 5.09 7.77
CA ALA A 83 9.80 5.81 8.80
C ALA A 83 10.68 6.10 10.02
N VAL A 84 11.54 5.16 10.43
CA VAL A 84 12.50 5.35 11.53
C VAL A 84 13.54 6.41 11.17
N GLU A 85 14.16 6.30 9.98
CA GLU A 85 15.18 7.23 9.50
C GLU A 85 14.70 8.68 9.49
N HIS A 86 13.46 8.90 9.05
CA HIS A 86 12.88 10.22 8.91
C HIS A 86 12.00 10.64 10.10
N SER A 87 12.14 9.97 11.26
CA SER A 87 11.36 10.22 12.49
C SER A 87 9.83 10.32 12.27
N ASN A 88 9.32 9.59 11.29
CA ASN A 88 7.90 9.51 11.00
C ASN A 88 7.21 8.53 11.96
N SER A 89 5.92 8.76 12.22
CA SER A 89 5.12 7.84 13.02
C SER A 89 5.08 6.44 12.40
N VAL A 90 5.59 5.46 13.14
CA VAL A 90 5.55 4.05 12.79
C VAL A 90 4.30 3.41 13.39
N LYS A 91 3.42 2.88 12.55
CA LYS A 91 2.24 2.12 13.00
C LYS A 91 2.45 0.62 13.05
N ILE A 92 3.37 0.11 12.24
CA ILE A 92 3.61 -1.33 12.07
C ILE A 92 5.11 -1.52 12.15
N VAL A 93 5.52 -2.32 13.13
CA VAL A 93 6.91 -2.66 13.40
C VAL A 93 7.14 -4.10 12.91
N PRO A 94 8.07 -4.35 11.98
CA PRO A 94 8.43 -5.71 11.58
C PRO A 94 8.92 -6.53 12.78
N SER A 95 8.55 -7.80 12.82
CA SER A 95 8.98 -8.73 13.87
C SER A 95 10.50 -8.94 13.83
N LYS A 96 11.10 -9.43 14.93
CA LYS A 96 12.53 -9.76 14.96
C LYS A 96 12.90 -10.78 13.88
N GLU A 97 12.03 -11.76 13.67
CA GLU A 97 12.19 -12.81 12.67
C GLU A 97 12.09 -12.26 11.24
N ASP A 98 11.12 -11.40 10.95
CA ASP A 98 11.01 -10.75 9.64
C ASP A 98 12.26 -9.92 9.32
N ARG A 99 12.78 -9.19 10.30
CA ARG A 99 14.03 -8.43 10.13
C ARG A 99 15.22 -9.36 9.86
N ARG A 100 15.34 -10.46 10.60
CA ARG A 100 16.40 -11.46 10.39
C ARG A 100 16.35 -12.02 8.98
N MET A 101 15.19 -12.51 8.54
CA MET A 101 15.00 -13.07 7.20
C MET A 101 15.33 -12.07 6.09
N VAL A 102 14.89 -10.81 6.23
CA VAL A 102 15.18 -9.77 5.22
C VAL A 102 16.68 -9.43 5.21
N ASN A 103 17.32 -9.35 6.36
CA ASN A 103 18.76 -9.08 6.44
C ASN A 103 19.60 -10.22 5.85
N GLU A 104 19.25 -11.47 6.15
CA GLU A 104 19.89 -12.65 5.56
C GLU A 104 19.73 -12.67 4.04
N HIS A 105 18.55 -12.31 3.52
CA HIS A 105 18.32 -12.19 2.09
C HIS A 105 19.15 -11.06 1.44
N ARG A 106 19.32 -9.92 2.12
CA ARG A 106 20.12 -8.78 1.62
C ARG A 106 21.63 -9.04 1.65
N ALA A 107 22.10 -9.99 2.46
CA ALA A 107 23.51 -10.32 2.63
C ALA A 107 24.02 -11.39 1.64
N LYS A 108 23.12 -11.98 0.85
CA LYS A 108 23.42 -12.91 -0.26
C LYS A 108 23.63 -12.13 -1.55
#